data_AF-A0A0Q8ZW47-F1
#
_entry.id   AF-A0A0Q8ZW47-F1
#
_cell.length_a   1.000
_cell.length_b   1.000
_cell.length_c   1.000
_cell.angle_alpha   90.00
_cell.angle_beta   90.00
_cell.angle_gamma   90.00
#
_symmetry.space_group_name_H-M   'P 1'
#
loop_
_entity.id
_entity.type
_entity.pdbx_description
1 polymer ?
#
loop_
_entity_poly.entity_id
_entity_poly.type
_entity_poly.pdbx_seq_one_letter_code
_entity_poly.pdbx_strand_id
1 'polypeptide(L)'
;MSYLVNQMINTLSNKVLRIERANSDRDYSGGGWYEEIKYAIYLYSDFSAIYLKESFRSVSGGGLSLPHQSSQKEIGNWNVCEENGKIYLEIIFNNNSRQKLETENLGTGIQKLGDQIWNRYLIS
;
A
#
# COMPACT_ATOMS: atom_id res chain seq x y z
N MET A 1 -8.54 -6.43 -24.90
CA MET A 1 -7.91 -5.65 -23.82
C MET A 1 -7.93 -4.19 -24.23
N SER A 2 -8.44 -3.27 -23.39
CA SER A 2 -8.46 -1.85 -23.77
C SER A 2 -7.06 -1.24 -23.71
N TYR A 3 -6.84 -0.18 -24.49
CA TYR A 3 -5.56 0.52 -24.52
C TYR A 3 -5.17 1.07 -23.13
N LEU A 4 -6.14 1.61 -22.39
CA LEU A 4 -5.94 2.15 -21.04
C LEU A 4 -5.52 1.06 -20.05
N VAL A 5 -6.13 -0.13 -20.12
CA VAL A 5 -5.75 -1.28 -19.30
C VAL A 5 -4.30 -1.68 -19.57
N ASN A 6 -3.90 -1.80 -20.85
CA ASN A 6 -2.53 -2.13 -21.21
C ASN A 6 -1.51 -1.08 -20.73
N GLN A 7 -1.84 0.21 -20.86
CA GLN A 7 -1.00 1.28 -20.34
C GLN A 7 -0.83 1.21 -18.82
N MET A 8 -1.90 0.92 -18.09
CA MET A 8 -1.85 0.79 -16.64
C MET A 8 -1.06 -0.45 -16.21
N ILE A 9 -1.23 -1.59 -16.88
CA ILE A 9 -0.42 -2.80 -16.65
C ILE A 9 1.07 -2.47 -16.83
N ASN A 10 1.44 -1.80 -17.92
CA ASN A 10 2.83 -1.39 -18.16
C ASN A 10 3.34 -0.42 -17.09
N THR A 11 2.48 0.46 -16.58
CA THR A 11 2.82 1.41 -15.53
C THR A 11 3.08 0.72 -14.19
N LEU A 12 2.31 -0.30 -13.86
CA LEU A 12 2.34 -1.01 -12.57
C LEU A 12 3.26 -2.23 -12.57
N SER A 13 3.58 -2.79 -13.73
CA SER A 13 4.43 -3.98 -13.85
C SER A 13 5.83 -3.73 -13.28
N ASN A 14 6.28 -4.67 -12.46
CA ASN A 14 7.52 -4.61 -11.70
C ASN A 14 7.64 -3.33 -10.86
N LYS A 15 6.56 -2.97 -10.16
CA LYS A 15 6.52 -1.81 -9.25
C LYS A 15 6.06 -2.18 -7.85
N VAL A 16 6.50 -1.40 -6.88
CA VAL A 16 5.96 -1.41 -5.52
C VAL A 16 5.23 -0.09 -5.26
N LEU A 17 3.97 -0.20 -4.82
CA LEU A 17 3.18 0.93 -4.33
C LEU A 17 3.37 1.02 -2.82
N ARG A 18 3.75 2.18 -2.28
CA ARG A 18 3.94 2.40 -0.85
C ARG A 18 3.14 3.60 -0.34
N ILE A 19 2.55 3.45 0.84
CA ILE A 19 1.99 4.55 1.61
C ILE A 19 2.34 4.36 3.09
N GLU A 20 2.62 5.47 3.76
CA GLU A 20 2.99 5.51 5.16
C GLU A 20 2.11 6.53 5.88
N ARG A 21 1.70 6.18 7.10
CA ARG A 21 0.94 7.05 7.99
C ARG A 21 1.61 7.03 9.35
N ALA A 22 1.97 8.21 9.84
CA ALA A 22 2.51 8.37 11.18
C ALA A 22 1.65 9.37 11.96
N ASN A 23 1.31 9.00 13.19
CA ASN A 23 0.63 9.84 14.16
C ASN A 23 1.47 9.89 15.43
N SER A 24 1.61 11.06 16.01
CA SER A 24 2.32 11.21 17.28
C SER A 24 1.63 12.25 18.14
N ASP A 25 1.61 12.00 19.44
CA ASP A 25 1.30 13.02 20.43
C ASP A 25 2.48 13.12 21.40
N ARG A 26 2.87 14.36 21.70
CA ARG A 26 3.93 14.66 22.65
C ARG A 26 3.35 15.61 23.66
N ASP A 27 3.09 15.12 24.87
CA ASP A 27 2.88 16.01 25.99
C ASP A 27 4.25 16.48 26.52
N TYR A 28 4.37 17.76 26.87
CA TYR A 28 5.60 18.32 27.45
C TYR A 28 5.87 17.79 28.88
N SER A 29 5.08 16.81 29.35
CA SER A 29 5.20 16.14 30.65
C SER A 29 6.06 14.86 30.61
N GLY A 30 6.70 14.56 29.48
CA GLY A 30 7.57 13.39 29.34
C GLY A 30 6.82 12.09 29.05
N GLY A 31 5.56 12.20 28.66
CA GLY A 31 4.74 11.15 28.09
C GLY A 31 4.43 11.41 26.62
N GLY A 32 3.99 10.37 25.93
CA GLY A 32 3.59 10.52 24.54
C GLY A 32 3.29 9.19 23.88
N TRP A 33 2.49 9.25 22.80
CA TRP A 33 2.32 8.12 21.91
C TRP A 33 3.01 8.37 20.59
N TYR A 34 3.34 7.28 19.92
CA TYR A 34 3.70 7.26 18.51
C TYR A 34 3.06 6.03 17.87
N GLU A 35 2.48 6.22 16.69
CA GLU A 35 1.96 5.15 15.85
C GLU A 35 2.40 5.38 14.40
N GLU A 36 2.85 4.31 13.76
CA GLU A 36 3.25 4.29 12.36
C GLU A 36 2.68 3.05 11.70
N ILE A 37 2.06 3.22 10.55
CA ILE A 37 1.55 2.13 9.71
C ILE A 37 2.07 2.33 8.29
N LYS A 38 2.79 1.32 7.80
CA LYS A 38 3.30 1.23 6.43
C LYS A 38 2.54 0.18 5.67
N TYR A 39 2.18 0.51 4.44
CA TYR A 39 1.59 -0.42 3.50
C TYR A 39 2.44 -0.48 2.24
N ALA A 40 2.66 -1.68 1.71
CA ALA A 40 3.34 -1.89 0.45
C ALA A 40 2.61 -2.95 -0.39
N ILE A 41 2.44 -2.66 -1.69
CA ILE A 41 1.88 -3.59 -2.67
C ILE A 41 2.93 -3.81 -3.75
N TYR A 42 3.54 -4.99 -3.77
CA TYR A 42 4.46 -5.43 -4.82
C TYR A 42 3.65 -6.03 -5.95
N LEU A 43 3.84 -5.50 -7.15
CA LEU A 43 3.18 -5.91 -8.38
C LEU A 43 4.27 -6.40 -9.35
N TYR A 44 4.52 -7.71 -9.33
CA TYR A 44 5.56 -8.31 -10.16
C TYR A 44 5.10 -8.43 -11.62
N SER A 45 6.06 -8.52 -12.53
CA SER A 45 5.79 -8.60 -13.97
C SER A 45 5.12 -9.89 -14.43
N ASP A 46 5.19 -10.94 -13.62
CA ASP A 46 4.51 -12.23 -13.84
C ASP A 46 3.06 -12.24 -13.31
N PHE A 47 2.53 -11.07 -12.94
CA PHE A 47 1.22 -10.89 -12.32
C PHE A 47 1.06 -11.45 -10.91
N SER A 48 2.14 -11.88 -10.26
CA SER A 48 2.12 -12.17 -8.83
C SER A 48 2.14 -10.88 -8.01
N ALA A 49 1.52 -10.92 -6.83
CA ALA A 49 1.40 -9.79 -5.93
C ALA A 49 1.75 -10.16 -4.48
N ILE A 50 2.38 -9.22 -3.77
CA ILE A 50 2.58 -9.30 -2.32
C ILE A 50 2.06 -8.01 -1.69
N TYR A 51 1.17 -8.16 -0.72
CA TYR A 51 0.70 -7.09 0.13
C TYR A 51 1.37 -7.20 1.51
N LEU A 52 2.04 -6.13 1.93
CA LEU A 52 2.65 -6.01 3.26
C LEU A 52 1.99 -4.88 4.02
N LYS A 53 1.69 -5.15 5.29
CA LYS A 53 1.27 -4.15 6.27
C LYS A 53 2.19 -4.27 7.48
N GLU A 54 2.91 -3.21 7.79
CA GLU A 54 3.77 -3.13 8.97
C GLU A 54 3.21 -2.06 9.88
N SER A 55 3.18 -2.33 11.19
CA SER A 55 2.81 -1.34 12.18
C SER A 55 3.80 -1.30 13.32
N PHE A 56 4.04 -0.11 13.80
CA PHE A 56 4.82 0.17 15.00
C PHE A 56 4.02 1.12 15.88
N ARG A 57 3.99 0.85 17.17
CA ARG A 57 3.36 1.70 18.17
C ARG A 57 4.28 1.79 19.38
N SER A 58 4.33 2.95 20.01
CA SER A 58 5.05 3.14 21.26
C SER A 58 4.28 4.10 22.14
N VAL A 59 4.13 3.76 23.42
CA VAL A 59 3.65 4.67 24.45
C VAL A 59 4.78 4.88 25.44
N SER A 60 5.01 6.13 25.84
CA SER A 60 6.06 6.53 26.77
C SER A 60 5.49 7.37 27.91
N GLY A 61 6.13 7.30 29.08
CA GLY A 61 5.78 8.08 30.27
C GLY A 61 6.72 7.78 31.43
N GLY A 62 7.12 8.80 32.19
CA GLY A 62 7.94 8.63 33.40
C GLY A 62 9.30 7.94 33.17
N GLY A 63 9.87 8.09 31.97
CA GLY A 63 11.14 7.44 31.57
C GLY A 63 11.01 5.99 31.09
N LEU A 64 9.79 5.45 30.98
CA LEU A 64 9.51 4.12 30.45
C LEU A 64 8.86 4.20 29.07
N SER A 65 9.09 3.19 28.23
CA SER A 65 8.45 3.05 26.91
C SER A 65 8.01 1.61 26.67
N LEU A 66 6.82 1.44 26.07
CA LEU A 66 6.27 0.14 25.67
C LEU A 66 6.11 0.10 24.13
N PRO A 67 7.16 -0.31 23.39
CA PRO A 67 7.06 -0.48 21.94
C PRO A 67 6.34 -1.79 21.59
N HIS A 68 5.59 -1.76 20.49
CA HIS A 68 4.94 -2.91 19.90
C HIS A 68 5.07 -2.83 18.37
N GLN A 69 5.52 -3.92 17.76
CA GLN A 69 5.65 -4.04 16.31
C GLN A 69 4.86 -5.24 15.81
N SER A 70 4.20 -5.10 14.66
CA SER A 70 3.58 -6.23 13.96
C SER A 70 3.77 -6.12 12.46
N SER A 71 3.77 -7.27 11.78
CA SER A 71 3.87 -7.36 10.33
C SER A 71 2.87 -8.41 9.82
N GLN A 72 2.16 -8.07 8.77
CA GLN A 72 1.23 -8.95 8.06
C GLN A 72 1.62 -8.99 6.59
N LYS A 73 1.68 -10.20 6.04
CA LYS A 73 2.01 -10.47 4.64
C LYS A 73 0.93 -11.32 4.01
N GLU A 74 0.41 -10.85 2.88
CA GLU A 74 -0.54 -11.58 2.04
C GLU A 74 0.01 -11.71 0.63
N ILE A 75 -0.22 -12.86 0.00
CA ILE A 75 0.28 -13.20 -1.33
C ILE A 75 -0.94 -13.45 -2.21
N GLY A 76 -0.85 -13.06 -3.47
CA GLY A 76 -1.90 -13.24 -4.45
C GLY A 76 -1.43 -12.98 -5.86
N ASN A 77 -2.39 -12.72 -6.73
CA ASN A 77 -2.16 -12.25 -8.10
C ASN A 77 -2.84 -10.89 -8.28
N TRP A 78 -2.38 -10.12 -9.26
CA TRP A 78 -2.98 -8.84 -9.60
C TRP A 78 -3.36 -8.77 -11.08
N ASN A 79 -4.34 -7.94 -11.37
CA ASN A 79 -4.74 -7.60 -12.73
C ASN A 79 -5.29 -6.17 -12.78
N VAL A 80 -5.46 -5.65 -13.99
CA VAL A 80 -6.15 -4.40 -14.24
C VAL A 80 -7.39 -4.68 -15.08
N CYS A 81 -8.52 -4.10 -14.67
CA CYS A 81 -9.77 -4.16 -15.43
C CYS A 81 -10.36 -2.77 -15.64
N GLU A 82 -11.24 -2.65 -16.64
CA GLU A 82 -11.97 -1.42 -16.94
C GLU A 82 -13.46 -1.67 -16.77
N GLU A 83 -14.12 -0.80 -16.02
CA GLU A 83 -15.57 -0.83 -15.81
C GLU A 83 -16.11 0.59 -15.83
N ASN A 84 -17.16 0.83 -16.62
CA ASN A 84 -17.81 2.13 -16.75
C ASN A 84 -16.85 3.29 -17.07
N GLY A 85 -15.81 3.03 -17.89
CA GLY A 85 -14.80 4.01 -18.28
C GLY A 85 -13.76 4.31 -17.18
N LYS A 86 -13.76 3.56 -16.08
CA LYS A 86 -12.80 3.68 -14.99
C LYS A 86 -11.89 2.45 -14.95
N ILE A 87 -10.63 2.68 -14.57
CA ILE A 87 -9.62 1.63 -14.46
C ILE A 87 -9.52 1.19 -13.00
N TYR A 88 -9.42 -0.11 -12.78
CA TYR A 88 -9.33 -0.72 -11.46
C TYR A 88 -8.12 -1.64 -11.37
N LEU A 89 -7.40 -1.56 -10.24
CA LEU A 89 -6.45 -2.57 -9.81
C LEU A 89 -7.22 -3.63 -9.01
N GLU A 90 -7.21 -4.86 -9.48
CA GLU A 90 -7.78 -6.01 -8.77
C GLU A 90 -6.63 -6.88 -8.24
N ILE A 91 -6.72 -7.23 -6.95
CA ILE A 91 -5.82 -8.17 -6.28
C ILE A 91 -6.67 -9.34 -5.79
N ILE A 92 -6.25 -10.55 -6.15
CA ILE A 92 -6.88 -11.80 -5.75
C ILE A 92 -5.89 -12.54 -4.86
N PHE A 93 -6.16 -12.59 -3.56
CA PHE A 93 -5.29 -13.22 -2.57
C PHE A 93 -5.46 -14.75 -2.57
N ASN A 94 -4.47 -15.47 -2.05
CA ASN A 94 -4.47 -16.93 -2.00
C ASN A 94 -5.62 -17.53 -1.16
N ASN A 95 -6.21 -16.75 -0.25
CA ASN A 95 -7.42 -17.11 0.50
C ASN A 95 -8.72 -16.87 -0.28
N ASN A 96 -8.64 -16.58 -1.59
CA ASN A 96 -9.72 -16.17 -2.48
C ASN A 96 -10.41 -14.84 -2.15
N SER A 97 -9.96 -14.11 -1.13
CA SER A 97 -10.42 -12.74 -0.92
C SER A 97 -9.93 -11.84 -2.06
N ARG A 98 -10.73 -10.82 -2.36
CA ARG A 98 -10.47 -9.90 -3.47
C ARG A 98 -10.49 -8.47 -2.99
N GLN A 99 -9.55 -7.70 -3.50
CA GLN A 99 -9.52 -6.26 -3.29
C GLN A 99 -9.51 -5.58 -4.65
N LYS A 100 -10.47 -4.69 -4.87
CA LYS A 100 -10.61 -3.96 -6.12
C LYS A 100 -10.63 -2.47 -5.81
N LEU A 101 -9.71 -1.72 -6.38
CA LEU A 101 -9.53 -0.29 -6.13
C LEU A 101 -9.45 0.44 -7.45
N GLU A 102 -10.22 1.52 -7.58
CA GLU A 102 -10.07 2.46 -8.70
C GLU A 102 -8.63 2.95 -8.72
N THR A 103 -7.99 2.97 -9.90
CA THR A 103 -6.56 3.23 -10.02
C THR A 103 -6.29 4.24 -11.13
N GLU A 104 -5.47 5.24 -10.81
CA GLU A 104 -5.14 6.33 -11.73
C GLU A 104 -3.66 6.67 -11.62
N ASN A 105 -2.97 6.73 -12.75
CA ASN A 105 -1.57 7.14 -12.81
C ASN A 105 -1.50 8.67 -12.79
N LEU A 106 -1.00 9.23 -11.69
CA LEU A 106 -0.88 10.69 -11.51
C LEU A 106 0.47 11.24 -12.03
N GLY A 107 1.30 10.41 -12.68
CA GLY A 107 2.62 10.80 -13.17
C GLY A 107 3.72 10.70 -12.10
N THR A 108 4.98 10.94 -12.48
CA THR A 108 6.16 11.09 -11.58
C THR A 108 6.30 10.09 -10.43
N GLY A 109 5.94 8.82 -10.64
CA GLY A 109 6.00 7.80 -9.58
C GLY A 109 4.88 7.92 -8.54
N ILE A 110 3.75 8.54 -8.89
CA ILE A 110 2.58 8.69 -8.04
C ILE A 110 1.42 7.88 -8.65
N GLN A 111 0.73 7.12 -7.80
CA GLN A 111 -0.43 6.31 -8.14
C GLN A 111 -1.58 6.61 -7.19
N LYS A 112 -2.76 6.89 -7.71
CA LYS A 112 -3.99 6.91 -6.90
C LYS A 112 -4.56 5.51 -6.84
N LEU A 113 -4.94 5.07 -5.64
CA LEU A 113 -5.69 3.84 -5.39
C LEU A 113 -6.88 4.15 -4.46
N GLY A 114 -8.10 4.07 -4.99
CA GLY A 114 -9.30 4.57 -4.32
C GLY A 114 -9.13 6.04 -3.95
N ASP A 115 -9.31 6.36 -2.67
CA ASP A 115 -9.18 7.72 -2.14
C ASP A 115 -7.76 8.06 -1.66
N GLN A 116 -6.77 7.20 -1.92
CA GLN A 116 -5.42 7.34 -1.37
C GLN A 116 -4.38 7.55 -2.46
N ILE A 117 -3.35 8.33 -2.14
CA ILE A 117 -2.19 8.55 -2.99
C ILE A 117 -1.04 7.67 -2.50
N TRP A 118 -0.49 6.89 -3.40
CA TRP A 118 0.61 5.95 -3.18
C TRP A 118 1.82 6.38 -3.99
N ASN A 119 2.99 6.16 -3.43
CA ASN A 119 4.24 6.31 -4.15
C ASN A 119 4.59 5.00 -4.86
N ARG A 120 4.87 5.07 -6.15
CA ARG A 120 5.19 3.96 -7.05
C ARG A 120 6.68 3.94 -7.35
N TYR A 121 7.36 2.89 -6.92
CA TYR A 121 8.79 2.68 -7.11
C TYR A 121 9.04 1.43 -7.96
N LEU A 122 10.23 1.32 -8.54
CA LEU A 122 10.72 0.05 -9.11
C LEU A 122 10.99 -0.96 -7.98
N ILE A 123 10.70 -2.22 -8.24
CA ILE A 123 11.18 -3.32 -7.40
C ILE A 123 12.66 -3.52 -7.75
N SER A 124 13.54 -3.41 -6.74
CA SER A 124 14.99 -3.62 -6.83
C SER A 124 15.37 -5.06 -6.52
#